data_AF-A0A0G0Q4L7-F1
#
_entry.id   AF-A0A0G0Q4L7-F1
#
_cell.length_a   1.000
_cell.length_b   1.000
_cell.length_c   1.000
_cell.angle_alpha   90.00
_cell.angle_beta   90.00
_cell.angle_gamma   90.00
#
_symmetry.space_group_name_H-M   'P 1'
#
loop_
_entity.id
_entity.type
_entity.pdbx_description
1 polymer ?
#
loop_
_entity_poly.entity_id
_entity_poly.type
_entity_poly.pdbx_seq_one_letter_code
_entity_poly.pdbx_strand_id
1 'polypeptide(L)'
;MMKKFIYAAITFAPVLALAQTAGTTNIENIVKGIGRIINLIIPIMFALALVYFFWGLIKFIRSAGDPKAAAEGKGIMIYGIIAIAIMISIYGLVNWLATTLGVTQTGNVVLPTVPGI
;
A
#
# COMPACT_ATOMS: atom_id res chain seq x y z
N MET A 1 33.01 -0.13 -32.26
CA MET A 1 32.11 -1.26 -31.94
C MET A 1 31.82 -1.42 -30.44
N MET A 2 32.48 -0.68 -29.54
CA MET A 2 32.30 -0.81 -28.07
C MET A 2 30.98 -0.26 -27.51
N LYS A 3 30.35 0.72 -28.18
CA LYS A 3 29.09 1.33 -27.69
C LYS A 3 27.94 0.31 -27.63
N LYS A 4 27.93 -0.68 -28.53
CA LYS A 4 26.89 -1.73 -28.61
C LYS A 4 26.86 -2.63 -27.38
N PHE A 5 28.00 -2.86 -26.73
CA PHE A 5 28.10 -3.62 -25.49
C PHE A 5 27.55 -2.84 -24.28
N ILE A 6 27.74 -1.52 -24.25
CA ILE A 6 27.20 -0.66 -23.19
C ILE A 6 25.67 -0.63 -23.28
N TYR A 7 25.09 -0.50 -24.47
CA TYR A 7 23.64 -0.55 -24.65
C TYR A 7 23.06 -1.91 -24.25
N ALA A 8 23.73 -3.01 -24.61
CA ALA A 8 23.32 -4.35 -24.21
C ALA A 8 23.33 -4.54 -22.67
N ALA A 9 24.34 -4.01 -21.98
CA ALA A 9 24.44 -4.05 -20.53
C ALA A 9 23.36 -3.21 -19.84
N ILE A 10 23.03 -2.03 -20.38
CA ILE A 10 21.96 -1.17 -19.82
C ILE A 10 20.58 -1.82 -19.99
N THR A 11 20.34 -2.50 -21.10
CA THR A 11 19.07 -3.23 -21.32
C THR A 11 18.96 -4.51 -20.49
N PHE A 12 20.09 -5.10 -20.06
CA PHE A 12 20.12 -6.29 -19.19
C PHE A 12 20.22 -5.97 -17.69
N ALA A 13 20.55 -4.73 -17.32
CA ALA A 13 20.59 -4.27 -15.93
C ALA A 13 19.27 -4.55 -15.16
N PRO A 14 18.07 -4.37 -15.74
CA PRO A 14 16.82 -4.69 -15.04
C PRO A 14 16.68 -6.18 -14.73
N VAL A 15 17.15 -7.05 -15.64
CA VAL A 15 17.05 -8.51 -15.47
C VAL A 15 17.96 -9.00 -14.34
N LEU A 16 19.15 -8.41 -14.21
CA LEU A 16 20.09 -8.72 -13.12
C LEU A 16 19.60 -8.15 -11.77
N ALA A 17 18.96 -6.98 -11.78
CA ALA A 17 18.32 -6.42 -10.59
C ALA A 17 17.13 -7.26 -10.10
N LEU A 18 16.38 -7.88 -11.01
CA LEU A 18 15.29 -8.81 -10.70
C LEU A 18 15.80 -10.20 -10.24
N ALA A 19 17.03 -10.56 -10.56
CA ALA A 19 17.63 -11.86 -10.21
C ALA A 19 18.28 -11.90 -8.82
N GLN A 20 18.59 -10.74 -8.21
CA GLN A 20 19.18 -10.68 -6.87
C GLN A 20 18.10 -10.83 -5.78
N THR A 21 17.44 -11.99 -5.73
CA THR A 21 16.71 -12.41 -4.52
C THR A 21 17.72 -13.08 -3.60
N ALA A 22 18.52 -12.26 -2.91
CA ALA A 22 19.41 -12.70 -1.84
C ALA A 22 18.57 -13.44 -0.78
N GLY A 23 19.03 -14.63 -0.42
CA GLY A 23 18.25 -15.68 0.20
C GLY A 23 17.56 -15.31 1.51
N THR A 24 16.40 -15.94 1.72
CA THR A 24 16.02 -16.64 2.94
C THR A 24 14.80 -17.54 2.65
N THR A 25 14.62 -18.55 3.49
CA THR A 25 13.65 -19.66 3.46
C THR A 25 12.29 -19.44 2.75
N ASN A 26 11.77 -20.51 2.13
CA ASN A 26 10.51 -20.51 1.35
C ASN A 26 9.33 -19.82 2.06
N ILE A 27 9.23 -19.92 3.39
CA ILE A 27 8.15 -19.35 4.19
C ILE A 27 8.33 -17.83 4.36
N GLU A 28 9.56 -17.36 4.57
CA GLU A 28 9.86 -15.94 4.72
C GLU A 28 9.56 -15.17 3.42
N ASN A 29 9.83 -15.78 2.26
CA ASN A 29 9.49 -15.19 0.97
C ASN A 29 7.98 -15.10 0.74
N ILE A 30 7.21 -16.10 1.19
CA ILE A 30 5.74 -16.06 1.12
C ILE A 30 5.20 -14.95 2.02
N VAL A 31 5.67 -14.85 3.27
CA VAL A 31 5.23 -13.83 4.22
C VAL A 31 5.59 -12.43 3.72
N LYS A 32 6.81 -12.21 3.24
CA LYS A 32 7.23 -10.93 2.63
C LYS A 32 6.44 -10.61 1.36
N GLY A 33 6.14 -11.62 0.54
CA GLY A 33 5.32 -11.49 -0.67
C GLY A 33 3.91 -11.01 -0.35
N ILE A 34 3.24 -11.66 0.61
CA ILE A 34 1.92 -11.26 1.09
C ILE A 34 1.96 -9.85 1.68
N GLY A 35 2.96 -9.55 2.53
CA GLY A 35 3.14 -8.22 3.11
C GLY A 35 3.29 -7.12 2.06
N ARG A 36 4.01 -7.37 0.96
CA ARG A 36 4.13 -6.42 -0.16
C ARG A 36 2.79 -6.20 -0.87
N ILE A 37 2.01 -7.26 -1.10
CA ILE A 37 0.69 -7.16 -1.75
C ILE A 37 -0.27 -6.34 -0.87
N ILE A 38 -0.30 -6.60 0.43
CA ILE A 38 -1.14 -5.86 1.37
C ILE A 38 -0.73 -4.39 1.41
N ASN A 39 0.58 -4.09 1.54
CA ASN A 39 1.09 -2.72 1.53
C ASN A 39 0.80 -1.98 0.22
N LEU A 40 0.66 -2.69 -0.90
CA LEU A 40 0.26 -2.09 -2.18
C LEU A 40 -1.25 -1.82 -2.25
N ILE A 41 -2.08 -2.69 -1.67
CA ILE A 41 -3.55 -2.57 -1.68
C ILE A 41 -4.04 -1.42 -0.81
N ILE A 42 -3.41 -1.17 0.35
CA ILE A 42 -3.82 -0.10 1.28
C ILE A 42 -3.94 1.27 0.60
N PRO A 43 -2.91 1.81 -0.09
CA PRO A 43 -3.01 3.11 -0.74
C PRO A 43 -4.04 3.12 -1.89
N ILE A 44 -4.23 1.99 -2.59
CA ILE A 44 -5.26 1.86 -3.63
C ILE A 44 -6.66 1.96 -3.03
N MET A 45 -6.91 1.26 -1.91
CA MET A 45 -8.17 1.34 -1.18
C MET A 45 -8.46 2.75 -0.69
N PHE A 46 -7.42 3.45 -0.21
CA PHE A 46 -7.54 4.84 0.23
C PHE A 46 -7.93 5.77 -0.92
N ALA A 47 -7.28 5.61 -2.08
CA ALA A 47 -7.64 6.36 -3.29
C ALA A 47 -9.08 6.09 -3.74
N LEU A 48 -9.52 4.82 -3.72
CA LEU A 48 -10.88 4.44 -4.07
C LEU A 48 -11.92 5.04 -3.10
N ALA A 49 -11.65 5.03 -1.80
CA ALA A 49 -12.54 5.62 -0.81
C ALA A 49 -12.68 7.14 -1.00
N LEU A 50 -11.59 7.84 -1.32
CA LEU A 50 -11.64 9.26 -1.68
C LEU A 50 -12.47 9.49 -2.94
N VAL A 51 -12.28 8.69 -3.99
CA VAL A 51 -13.08 8.79 -5.22
C VAL A 51 -14.57 8.60 -4.92
N TYR A 52 -14.94 7.59 -4.14
CA TYR A 52 -16.32 7.35 -3.72
C TYR A 52 -16.89 8.52 -2.91
N PHE A 53 -16.12 9.07 -1.98
CA PHE A 53 -16.49 10.24 -1.21
C PHE A 53 -16.80 11.44 -2.11
N PHE A 54 -15.88 11.77 -3.04
CA PHE A 54 -16.07 12.88 -3.98
C PHE A 54 -17.25 12.62 -4.93
N TRP A 55 -17.48 11.37 -5.34
CA TRP A 55 -18.63 11.04 -6.17
C TRP A 55 -19.95 11.28 -5.44
N GLY A 56 -20.03 10.91 -4.16
CA GLY A 56 -21.15 11.25 -3.28
C GLY A 56 -21.34 12.76 -3.11
N LEU A 57 -20.25 13.51 -2.96
CA LEU A 57 -20.27 14.97 -2.85
C LEU A 57 -20.79 15.64 -4.13
N ILE A 58 -20.30 15.23 -5.31
CA ILE A 58 -20.76 15.75 -6.60
C ILE A 58 -22.25 15.46 -6.78
N LYS A 59 -22.69 14.24 -6.43
CA LYS A 59 -24.10 13.85 -6.49
C LYS A 59 -24.95 14.72 -5.55
N PHE A 60 -24.49 14.93 -4.31
CA PHE A 60 -25.17 15.80 -3.34
C PHE A 60 -25.33 17.24 -3.85
N ILE A 61 -24.27 17.85 -4.38
CA ILE A 61 -24.29 19.23 -4.88
C ILE A 61 -25.19 19.37 -6.11
N ARG A 62 -25.16 18.41 -7.05
CA ARG A 62 -25.99 18.43 -8.26
C ARG A 62 -27.47 18.14 -8.00
N SER A 63 -27.81 17.63 -6.82
CA SER A 63 -29.18 17.27 -6.44
C SER A 63 -30.00 18.46 -5.93
N ALA A 64 -29.56 19.70 -6.18
CA ALA A 64 -30.26 20.92 -5.78
C ALA A 64 -31.67 20.98 -6.38
N GLY A 65 -32.66 20.48 -5.62
CA GLY A 65 -34.06 20.39 -6.04
C GLY A 65 -34.73 19.02 -5.84
N ASP A 66 -33.95 17.93 -5.68
CA ASP A 66 -34.48 16.60 -5.41
C ASP A 66 -33.98 16.07 -4.03
N PRO A 67 -34.87 16.03 -3.02
CA PRO A 67 -34.50 15.52 -1.69
C PRO A 67 -34.07 14.05 -1.69
N LYS A 68 -34.55 13.23 -2.65
CA LYS A 68 -34.15 11.81 -2.74
C LYS A 68 -32.72 11.67 -3.26
N ALA A 69 -32.38 12.37 -4.33
CA ALA A 69 -31.03 12.35 -4.90
C ALA A 69 -29.99 12.94 -3.92
N ALA A 70 -30.38 13.97 -3.15
CA ALA A 70 -29.54 14.54 -2.10
C ALA A 70 -29.31 13.54 -0.95
N ALA A 71 -30.35 12.82 -0.50
CA ALA A 71 -30.21 11.80 0.53
C ALA A 71 -29.28 10.67 0.09
N GLU A 72 -29.37 10.25 -1.17
CA GLU A 72 -28.51 9.20 -1.72
C GLU A 72 -27.04 9.65 -1.81
N GLY A 73 -26.78 10.87 -2.30
CA GLY A 73 -25.43 11.45 -2.35
C GLY A 73 -24.80 11.57 -0.96
N LYS A 74 -25.60 11.97 0.04
CA LYS A 74 -25.18 12.03 1.44
C LYS A 74 -24.85 10.63 1.99
N GLY A 75 -25.63 9.61 1.64
CA GLY A 75 -25.35 8.22 2.00
C GLY A 75 -23.99 7.76 1.49
N ILE A 76 -23.71 7.96 0.21
CA ILE A 76 -22.42 7.62 -0.41
C ILE A 76 -21.26 8.36 0.27
N MET A 77 -21.44 9.64 0.57
CA MET A 77 -20.45 10.45 1.28
C MET A 77 -20.15 9.88 2.67
N ILE A 78 -21.17 9.51 3.44
CA ILE A 78 -21.01 8.93 4.78
C ILE A 78 -20.25 7.60 4.71
N TYR A 79 -20.59 6.71 3.77
CA TYR A 79 -19.85 5.46 3.60
C TYR A 79 -18.38 5.70 3.21
N GLY A 80 -18.10 6.71 2.38
CA GLY A 80 -16.73 7.13 2.06
C GLY A 80 -15.96 7.60 3.29
N ILE A 81 -16.57 8.44 4.13
CA ILE A 81 -15.96 8.91 5.39
C ILE A 81 -15.69 7.74 6.34
N ILE A 82 -16.65 6.83 6.50
CA ILE A 82 -16.50 5.66 7.38
C ILE A 82 -15.32 4.80 6.91
N ALA A 83 -15.21 4.53 5.61
CA ALA A 83 -14.09 3.77 5.06
C ALA A 83 -12.74 4.42 5.33
N ILE A 84 -12.63 5.74 5.14
CA ILE A 84 -11.42 6.52 5.42
C ILE A 84 -11.10 6.48 6.92
N ALA A 85 -12.09 6.66 7.78
CA ALA A 85 -11.92 6.65 9.23
C ALA A 85 -11.40 5.30 9.73
N ILE A 86 -11.93 4.19 9.23
CA ILE A 86 -11.45 2.83 9.57
C ILE A 86 -9.99 2.65 9.16
N MET A 87 -9.64 3.05 7.93
CA MET A 87 -8.25 2.93 7.44
C MET A 87 -7.26 3.73 8.31
N ILE A 88 -7.60 4.98 8.63
CA ILE A 88 -6.75 5.83 9.49
C ILE A 88 -6.68 5.27 10.91
N SER A 89 -7.80 4.79 11.45
CA SER A 89 -7.86 4.24 12.81
C SER A 89 -6.98 2.98 12.94
N ILE A 90 -7.05 2.05 11.99
CA ILE A 90 -6.23 0.84 12.03
C ILE A 90 -4.75 1.18 11.86
N TYR A 91 -4.40 1.99 10.85
CA TYR A 91 -3.00 2.37 10.60
C TYR A 91 -2.41 3.16 11.77
N GLY A 92 -3.16 4.12 12.31
CA GLY A 92 -2.77 4.92 13.46
C GLY A 92 -2.58 4.09 14.72
N LEU A 93 -3.52 3.16 15.00
CA LEU A 93 -3.41 2.26 16.15
C LEU A 93 -2.22 1.32 16.03
N VAL A 94 -2.01 0.70 14.86
CA VAL A 94 -0.87 -0.20 14.62
C VAL A 94 0.45 0.56 14.78
N ASN A 95 0.55 1.77 14.23
CA ASN A 95 1.77 2.58 14.35
C ASN A 95 2.01 3.04 15.80
N TRP A 96 0.96 3.44 16.51
CA TRP A 96 1.05 3.80 17.92
C TRP A 96 1.51 2.62 18.76
N LEU A 97 0.90 1.44 18.59
CA LEU A 97 1.29 0.23 19.30
C LEU A 97 2.70 -0.24 18.96
N ALA A 98 3.11 -0.16 17.69
CA ALA A 98 4.47 -0.49 17.28
C ALA A 98 5.49 0.43 17.98
N THR A 99 5.17 1.73 18.08
CA THR A 99 6.03 2.71 18.76
C THR A 99 6.11 2.45 20.27
N THR A 100 4.98 2.13 20.93
CA THR A 100 4.96 1.87 22.39
C THR A 100 5.67 0.58 22.76
N LEU A 101 5.65 -0.43 21.88
CA LEU A 101 6.35 -1.70 22.07
C LEU A 101 7.81 -1.69 21.58
N GLY A 102 8.31 -0.54 21.09
CA GLY A 102 9.68 -0.41 20.58
C GLY A 102 9.94 -1.13 19.26
N VAL A 103 8.89 -1.52 18.54
CA VAL A 103 8.97 -2.17 17.23
C VAL A 103 9.14 -1.07 16.17
N THR A 104 10.38 -0.80 15.79
CA THR A 104 10.67 0.12 14.68
C THR A 104 10.43 -0.59 13.35
N GLN A 105 9.43 -0.14 12.58
CA GLN A 105 9.06 -0.71 11.27
C GLN A 105 10.11 -0.50 10.16
N THR A 106 11.35 -0.14 10.53
CA THR A 106 12.46 0.19 9.64
C THR A 106 13.76 -0.54 10.04
N GLY A 107 13.66 -1.61 10.82
CA GLY A 107 14.79 -2.50 11.05
C GLY A 107 14.93 -3.48 9.90
N ASN A 108 16.06 -3.43 9.18
CA ASN A 108 16.57 -4.64 8.56
C ASN A 108 16.58 -5.70 9.66
N VAL A 109 15.73 -6.72 9.56
CA VAL A 109 15.75 -7.85 10.49
C VAL A 109 17.05 -8.59 10.18
N VAL A 110 18.14 -8.15 10.81
CA VAL A 110 19.40 -8.88 10.85
C VAL A 110 19.14 -10.05 11.78
N LEU A 111 18.66 -11.14 11.20
CA LEU A 111 18.59 -12.41 11.89
C LEU A 111 20.01 -12.75 12.34
N PRO A 112 20.24 -13.14 13.60
CA PRO A 112 21.56 -13.58 14.05
C PRO A 112 22.01 -14.74 13.15
N THR A 113 23.04 -14.49 12.37
CA THR A 113 23.67 -15.50 11.51
C THR A 113 24.57 -16.32 12.41
N VAL A 114 24.46 -17.66 12.35
CA VAL A 114 25.41 -18.52 13.04
C VAL A 114 26.75 -18.34 12.34
N PRO A 115 27.81 -17.86 13.02
CA PRO A 115 29.11 -17.73 12.38
C PRO A 115 29.65 -19.11 12.00
N GLY A 116 29.88 -19.36 10.71
CA GLY A 116 30.67 -20.51 10.26
C GLY A 116 29.91 -21.70 9.65
N ILE A 117 28.70 -21.50 9.12
CA ILE A 117 28.11 -22.42 8.13
C ILE A 117 27.67 -21.66 6.88
#